data_AF-A0A672KEL5-F1
#
_entry.id   AF-A0A672KEL5-F1
#
_cell.length_a   1.000
_cell.length_b   1.000
_cell.length_c   1.000
_cell.angle_alpha   90.00
_cell.angle_beta   90.00
_cell.angle_gamma   90.00
#
_symmetry.space_group_name_H-M   'P 1'
#
loop_
_entity.id
_entity.type
_entity.pdbx_description
1 polymer ?
#
loop_
_entity_poly.entity_id
_entity_poly.type
_entity_poly.pdbx_seq_one_letter_code
_entity_poly.pdbx_strand_id
1 'polypeptide(L)'
;MPVHPRDRKENNHEEMDVDYPEQEASSSEEEDSVSSSVSEDGDTSDMDDEDCERRRMECLDEMTNLEKQFTDLKDHLYKERLTQVDLKLQEVIAGSALEYLEPLATLQENMQIRTKVAGQLQTNILFVQRRYRSI
;
A
#
# COMPACT_ATOMS: atom_id res chain seq x y z
N MET A 1 33.57 -13.71 19.98
CA MET A 1 32.61 -14.26 18.99
C MET A 1 32.11 -15.58 19.53
N PRO A 2 30.79 -15.87 19.57
CA PRO A 2 29.83 -15.77 18.44
C PRO A 2 28.59 -14.85 18.69
N VAL A 3 28.19 -13.92 17.78
CA VAL A 3 27.18 -13.94 16.66
C VAL A 3 25.78 -14.49 17.02
N HIS A 4 24.60 -13.86 16.78
CA HIS A 4 24.11 -12.79 15.90
C HIS A 4 22.84 -12.10 16.47
N PRO A 5 22.44 -10.91 15.95
CA PRO A 5 21.24 -10.13 16.31
C PRO A 5 19.98 -10.57 15.52
N ARG A 6 18.78 -10.17 15.95
CA ARG A 6 17.52 -10.30 15.17
C ARG A 6 17.01 -8.92 14.73
N ASP A 7 17.40 -8.57 13.52
CA ASP A 7 16.71 -7.86 12.44
C ASP A 7 15.56 -6.91 12.81
N ARG A 8 15.90 -5.61 12.75
CA ARG A 8 14.97 -4.51 12.52
C ARG A 8 14.61 -4.51 11.04
N LYS A 9 13.34 -4.76 10.75
CA LYS A 9 12.76 -4.79 9.40
C LYS A 9 12.81 -3.38 8.79
N GLU A 10 13.81 -3.13 7.96
CA GLU A 10 13.90 -1.95 7.10
C GLU A 10 13.25 -2.34 5.77
N ASN A 11 11.97 -1.97 5.59
CA ASN A 11 11.26 -2.18 4.34
C ASN A 11 11.61 -1.00 3.42
N ASN A 12 12.83 -1.04 2.87
CA ASN A 12 13.27 -0.09 1.85
C ASN A 12 12.59 -0.44 0.53
N HIS A 13 11.71 0.46 0.12
CA HIS A 13 11.28 0.77 -1.24
C HIS A 13 12.16 0.13 -2.34
N GLU A 14 11.72 -0.99 -2.90
CA GLU A 14 12.23 -1.47 -4.19
C GLU A 14 11.64 -0.57 -5.28
N GLU A 15 12.46 0.35 -5.80
CA GLU A 15 12.25 0.93 -7.12
C GLU A 15 12.28 -0.21 -8.15
N MET A 16 11.14 -0.49 -8.79
CA MET A 16 11.11 -1.30 -10.01
C MET A 16 11.71 -0.47 -11.15
N ASP A 17 13.02 -0.63 -11.36
CA ASP A 17 13.67 -0.20 -12.60
C ASP A 17 13.27 -1.20 -13.70
N VAL A 18 12.32 -0.79 -14.55
CA VAL A 18 11.87 -1.59 -15.70
C VAL A 18 12.80 -1.25 -16.86
N ASP A 19 13.82 -2.07 -17.05
CA ASP A 19 14.70 -2.01 -18.22
C ASP A 19 13.88 -2.34 -19.48
N TYR A 20 13.56 -1.32 -20.27
CA TYR A 20 12.94 -1.50 -21.58
C TYR A 20 14.02 -1.98 -22.55
N PRO A 21 13.91 -3.16 -23.17
CA PRO A 21 14.83 -3.52 -24.24
C PRO A 21 14.65 -2.54 -25.40
N GLU A 22 15.72 -1.80 -25.71
CA GLU A 22 15.83 -0.94 -26.89
C GLU A 22 15.49 -1.75 -28.13
N GLN A 23 14.41 -1.36 -28.83
CA GLN A 23 14.08 -1.87 -30.15
C GLN A 23 15.13 -1.35 -31.13
N GLU A 24 16.21 -2.10 -31.29
CA GLU A 24 17.15 -1.91 -32.39
C GLU A 24 16.41 -2.14 -33.71
N ALA A 25 16.21 -1.04 -34.42
CA ALA A 25 15.61 -1.02 -35.74
C ALA A 25 16.62 -1.53 -36.79
N SER A 26 16.16 -2.52 -37.57
CA SER A 26 16.40 -2.68 -39.01
C SER A 26 17.83 -2.98 -39.51
N SER A 27 17.99 -4.18 -40.09
CA SER A 27 18.60 -4.32 -41.44
C SER A 27 18.26 -5.71 -41.98
N SER A 28 17.30 -5.80 -42.90
CA SER A 28 17.08 -6.99 -43.73
C SER A 28 17.50 -6.62 -45.15
N GLU A 29 18.57 -7.24 -45.61
CA GLU A 29 19.16 -7.02 -46.92
C GLU A 29 18.44 -7.88 -47.98
N GLU A 30 18.21 -7.25 -49.12
CA GLU A 30 17.43 -7.61 -50.30
C GLU A 30 17.83 -8.94 -50.95
N GLU A 31 16.88 -9.75 -51.47
CA GLU A 31 17.11 -10.56 -52.69
C GLU A 31 15.77 -10.86 -53.42
N ASP A 32 15.50 -10.06 -54.44
CA ASP A 32 14.91 -10.37 -55.77
C ASP A 32 13.91 -11.55 -55.92
N SER A 33 12.64 -11.24 -56.18
CA SER A 33 11.72 -12.17 -56.84
C SER A 33 10.96 -11.47 -57.97
N VAL A 34 11.42 -11.75 -59.19
CA VAL A 34 10.88 -11.30 -60.46
C VAL A 34 9.44 -11.80 -60.69
N SER A 35 8.54 -10.84 -60.88
CA SER A 35 7.36 -10.81 -61.76
C SER A 35 6.73 -12.15 -62.16
N SER A 36 5.51 -12.40 -61.66
CA SER A 36 4.49 -13.11 -62.43
C SER A 36 3.25 -12.23 -62.56
N SER A 37 3.00 -11.89 -63.82
CA SER A 37 1.95 -11.03 -64.33
C SER A 37 0.56 -11.69 -64.27
N VAL A 38 -0.47 -10.83 -64.28
CA VAL A 38 -1.89 -11.06 -64.58
C VAL A 38 -2.72 -11.92 -63.60
N SER A 39 -3.57 -11.23 -62.83
CA SER A 39 -5.03 -11.32 -63.04
C SER A 39 -5.72 -10.11 -62.41
N GLU A 40 -6.17 -9.17 -63.25
CA GLU A 40 -7.36 -8.39 -62.94
C GLU A 40 -8.54 -9.36 -63.01
N ASP A 41 -8.99 -9.84 -61.85
CA ASP A 41 -10.36 -10.32 -61.70
C ASP A 41 -10.87 -9.72 -60.40
N GLY A 42 -11.72 -8.71 -60.55
CA GLY A 42 -12.34 -7.99 -59.46
C GLY A 42 -13.32 -8.91 -58.76
N ASP A 43 -12.88 -9.54 -57.68
CA ASP A 43 -13.73 -9.82 -56.53
C ASP A 43 -13.21 -8.94 -55.41
N THR A 44 -13.54 -7.65 -55.53
CA THR A 44 -13.42 -6.69 -54.43
C THR A 44 -14.26 -7.28 -53.32
N SER A 45 -13.63 -7.89 -52.33
CA SER A 45 -14.32 -8.21 -51.08
C SER A 45 -14.78 -6.86 -50.52
N ASP A 46 -16.00 -6.51 -50.86
CA ASP A 46 -16.80 -5.37 -50.42
C ASP A 46 -17.11 -5.62 -48.93
N MET A 47 -16.03 -5.70 -48.15
CA MET A 47 -16.07 -5.57 -46.71
C MET A 47 -16.42 -4.13 -46.51
N ASP A 48 -17.71 -3.90 -46.25
CA ASP A 48 -18.31 -2.61 -46.00
C ASP A 48 -17.38 -1.79 -45.09
N ASP A 49 -16.72 -0.77 -45.64
CA ASP A 49 -15.80 0.08 -44.89
C ASP A 49 -16.51 0.68 -43.66
N GLU A 50 -17.85 0.85 -43.77
CA GLU A 50 -18.72 1.26 -42.67
C GLU A 50 -18.72 0.24 -41.51
N ASP A 51 -18.65 -1.07 -41.78
CA ASP A 51 -18.56 -2.10 -40.74
C ASP A 51 -17.18 -2.15 -40.08
N CYS A 52 -16.11 -1.89 -40.85
CA CYS A 52 -14.76 -1.72 -40.28
C CYS A 52 -14.71 -0.52 -39.32
N GLU A 53 -15.33 0.59 -39.71
CA GLU A 53 -15.39 1.81 -38.91
C GLU A 53 -16.32 1.68 -37.71
N ARG A 54 -17.45 0.97 -37.87
CA ARG A 54 -18.36 0.59 -36.78
C ARG A 54 -17.60 -0.19 -35.69
N ARG A 55 -16.88 -1.25 -36.08
CA ARG A 55 -16.11 -2.08 -35.13
C ARG A 55 -14.99 -1.29 -34.45
N ARG A 56 -14.34 -0.38 -35.16
CA ARG A 56 -13.34 0.52 -34.58
C ARG A 56 -13.96 1.41 -33.51
N MET A 57 -15.14 1.97 -33.78
CA MET A 57 -15.83 2.85 -32.84
C MET A 57 -16.30 2.11 -31.59
N GLU A 58 -16.87 0.91 -31.75
CA GLU A 58 -17.26 0.04 -30.63
C GLU A 58 -16.08 -0.30 -29.73
N CYS A 59 -14.93 -0.67 -30.33
CA CYS A 59 -13.70 -0.93 -29.57
C CYS A 59 -13.23 0.30 -28.77
N LEU A 60 -13.30 1.49 -29.36
CA LEU A 60 -12.93 2.73 -28.65
C LEU A 60 -13.90 3.05 -27.51
N ASP A 61 -15.20 2.83 -27.69
CA ASP A 61 -16.21 3.04 -26.64
C ASP A 61 -16.01 2.06 -25.48
N GLU A 62 -15.77 0.78 -25.78
CA GLU A 62 -15.44 -0.24 -24.77
C GLU A 62 -14.19 0.13 -23.97
N MET A 63 -13.11 0.55 -24.67
CA MET A 63 -11.88 1.01 -24.02
C MET A 63 -12.13 2.24 -23.13
N THR A 64 -12.90 3.22 -23.62
CA THR A 64 -13.26 4.43 -22.86
C THR A 64 -14.08 4.07 -21.61
N ASN A 65 -15.03 3.15 -21.75
CA ASN A 65 -15.84 2.67 -20.64
C ASN A 65 -15.01 1.88 -19.61
N LEU A 66 -14.03 1.10 -20.06
CA LEU A 66 -13.08 0.42 -19.17
C LEU A 66 -12.23 1.44 -18.40
N GLU A 67 -11.65 2.42 -19.07
CA GLU A 67 -10.85 3.47 -18.43
C GLU A 67 -11.64 4.24 -17.37
N LYS A 68 -12.92 4.53 -17.66
CA LYS A 68 -13.83 5.13 -16.69
C LYS A 68 -14.03 4.24 -15.47
N GLN A 69 -14.32 2.95 -15.67
CA GLN A 69 -14.49 2.00 -14.56
C GLN A 69 -13.22 1.87 -13.71
N PHE A 70 -12.04 1.85 -14.34
CA PHE A 70 -10.76 1.85 -13.62
C PHE A 70 -10.56 3.11 -12.78
N THR A 71 -10.96 4.26 -13.32
CA THR A 71 -10.88 5.54 -12.59
C THR A 71 -11.84 5.57 -11.41
N ASP A 72 -13.09 5.17 -11.61
CA ASP A 72 -14.10 5.09 -10.56
C ASP A 72 -13.68 4.12 -9.44
N LEU A 73 -13.13 2.96 -9.80
CA LEU A 73 -12.64 1.97 -8.84
C LEU A 73 -11.45 2.50 -8.04
N LYS A 74 -10.52 3.19 -8.70
CA LYS A 74 -9.36 3.82 -8.07
C LYS A 74 -9.80 4.88 -7.07
N ASP A 75 -10.75 5.73 -7.44
CA ASP A 75 -11.32 6.74 -6.55
C ASP A 75 -12.02 6.12 -5.34
N HIS A 76 -12.76 5.02 -5.56
CA HIS A 76 -13.41 4.29 -4.47
C HIS A 76 -12.37 3.72 -3.49
N LEU A 77 -11.31 3.09 -4.00
CA LEU A 77 -10.23 2.54 -3.19
C LEU A 77 -9.53 3.62 -2.34
N TYR A 78 -9.24 4.78 -2.93
CA TYR A 78 -8.62 5.88 -2.19
C TYR A 78 -9.55 6.44 -1.11
N LYS A 79 -10.85 6.61 -1.41
CA LYS A 79 -11.84 7.07 -0.42
C LYS A 79 -12.01 6.08 0.72
N GLU A 80 -12.09 4.79 0.42
CA GLU A 80 -12.17 3.75 1.42
C GLU A 80 -10.92 3.77 2.31
N ARG A 81 -9.74 3.83 1.69
CA ARG A 81 -8.48 3.89 2.43
C ARG A 81 -8.40 5.10 3.36
N LEU A 82 -8.81 6.27 2.87
CA LEU A 82 -8.87 7.49 3.67
C LEU A 82 -9.81 7.30 4.86
N THR A 83 -11.00 6.76 4.62
CA THR A 83 -12.00 6.49 5.67
C THR A 83 -11.47 5.54 6.74
N GLN A 84 -10.77 4.46 6.35
CA GLN A 84 -10.15 3.54 7.30
C GLN A 84 -9.11 4.24 8.19
N VAL A 85 -8.29 5.12 7.59
CA VAL A 85 -7.28 5.89 8.33
C VAL A 85 -7.96 6.89 9.27
N ASP A 86 -8.99 7.59 8.81
CA ASP A 86 -9.74 8.56 9.62
C ASP A 86 -10.42 7.88 10.82
N LEU A 87 -11.02 6.70 10.63
CA LEU A 87 -11.61 5.92 11.73
C LEU A 87 -10.56 5.54 12.78
N LYS A 88 -9.41 5.01 12.34
CA LYS A 88 -8.31 4.69 13.27
C LYS A 88 -7.80 5.93 14.00
N LEU A 89 -7.68 7.06 13.30
CA LEU A 89 -7.26 8.31 13.91
C LEU A 89 -8.28 8.79 14.95
N GLN A 90 -9.58 8.66 14.67
CA GLN A 90 -10.64 8.97 15.63
C GLN A 90 -10.58 8.08 16.86
N GLU A 91 -10.33 6.78 16.72
CA GLU A 91 -10.14 5.86 17.86
C GLU A 91 -8.94 6.29 18.74
N VAL A 92 -7.85 6.72 18.12
CA VAL A 92 -6.67 7.22 18.84
C VAL A 92 -6.99 8.51 19.58
N ILE A 93 -7.66 9.47 18.92
CA ILE A 93 -8.06 10.76 19.53
C ILE A 93 -9.05 10.53 20.69
N ALA A 94 -10.00 9.60 20.52
CA ALA A 94 -10.95 9.22 21.56
C ALA A 94 -10.32 8.43 22.71
N GLY A 95 -9.05 8.01 22.57
CA GLY A 95 -8.37 7.16 23.54
C GLY A 95 -8.97 5.76 23.63
N SER A 96 -9.70 5.31 22.61
CA SER A 96 -10.30 3.97 22.55
C SER A 96 -9.50 2.99 21.69
N ALA A 97 -8.38 3.43 21.12
CA ALA A 97 -7.47 2.59 20.35
C ALA A 97 -6.90 1.45 21.22
N LEU A 98 -7.39 0.22 20.96
CA LEU A 98 -7.13 -0.97 21.78
C LEU A 98 -5.64 -1.30 21.93
N GLU A 99 -4.85 -1.03 20.88
CA GLU A 99 -3.40 -1.25 20.86
C GLU A 99 -2.64 -0.45 21.92
N TYR A 100 -3.22 0.64 22.44
CA TYR A 100 -2.64 1.47 23.49
C TYR A 100 -3.28 1.26 24.86
N LEU A 101 -4.48 0.66 24.93
CA LEU A 101 -5.20 0.48 26.20
C LEU A 101 -4.51 -0.51 27.15
N GLU A 102 -4.03 -1.64 26.63
CA GLU A 102 -3.36 -2.66 27.46
C GLU A 102 -2.03 -2.15 28.03
N PRO A 103 -1.12 -1.55 27.22
CA PRO A 103 0.09 -0.92 27.75
C PRO A 103 -0.20 0.20 28.77
N LEU A 104 -1.25 0.99 28.55
CA LEU A 104 -1.66 2.04 29.47
C LEU A 104 -2.12 1.48 30.82
N ALA A 105 -2.92 0.41 30.81
CA ALA A 105 -3.38 -0.27 32.03
C ALA A 105 -2.19 -0.81 32.84
N THR A 106 -1.24 -1.48 32.19
CA THR A 106 0.00 -1.96 32.83
C THR A 106 0.81 -0.81 33.43
N LEU A 107 0.92 0.32 32.74
CA LEU A 107 1.64 1.49 33.25
C LEU A 107 0.94 2.09 34.48
N GLN A 108 -0.39 2.17 34.45
CA GLN A 108 -1.20 2.64 35.56
C GLN A 108 -1.06 1.73 36.79
N GLU A 109 -1.09 0.41 36.61
CA GLU A 109 -0.85 -0.56 37.68
C GLU A 109 0.53 -0.36 38.32
N ASN A 110 1.58 -0.26 37.49
CA ASN A 110 2.94 -0.02 37.97
C ASN A 110 3.07 1.28 38.76
N MET A 111 2.39 2.35 38.30
CA MET A 111 2.35 3.61 39.03
C MET A 111 1.69 3.44 40.40
N GLN A 112 0.55 2.74 40.47
CA GLN A 112 -0.14 2.47 41.73
C GLN A 112 0.73 1.67 42.71
N ILE A 113 1.43 0.64 42.23
CA ILE A 113 2.36 -0.15 43.05
C ILE A 113 3.46 0.74 43.62
N ARG A 114 4.11 1.55 42.77
CA ARG A 114 5.18 2.47 43.22
C ARG A 114 4.68 3.46 44.27
N THR A 115 3.49 4.04 44.07
CA THR A 115 2.89 4.97 45.04
C THR A 115 2.58 4.27 46.37
N LYS A 116 2.02 3.05 46.35
CA LYS A 116 1.75 2.26 47.56
C LYS A 116 3.04 1.95 48.33
N VAL A 117 4.09 1.51 47.64
CA VAL A 117 5.39 1.20 48.24
C VAL A 117 6.01 2.46 48.87
N ALA A 118 5.98 3.59 48.18
CA ALA A 118 6.47 4.86 48.72
C ALA A 118 5.72 5.28 49.99
N GLY A 119 4.38 5.11 50.02
CA GLY A 119 3.57 5.39 51.20
C GLY A 119 3.90 4.49 52.39
N GLN A 120 4.12 3.20 52.15
CA GLN A 120 4.56 2.25 53.19
C GLN A 120 5.94 2.63 53.74
N LEU A 121 6.88 2.98 52.85
CA LEU A 121 8.22 3.42 53.24
C LEU A 121 8.16 4.69 54.10
N GLN A 122 7.36 5.69 53.71
CA GLN A 122 7.18 6.91 54.48
C GLN A 122 6.61 6.63 55.87
N THR A 123 5.61 5.75 55.96
CA THR A 123 4.98 5.36 57.24
C THR A 123 6.00 4.67 58.15
N ASN A 124 6.80 3.76 57.61
CA ASN A 124 7.86 3.07 58.34
C ASN A 124 8.92 4.03 58.87
N ILE A 125 9.36 4.98 58.05
CA ILE A 125 10.33 6.00 58.46
C ILE A 125 9.78 6.84 59.61
N LEU A 126 8.53 7.31 59.53
CA LEU A 126 7.90 8.08 60.61
C LEU A 126 7.74 7.26 61.90
N PHE A 127 7.38 5.99 61.78
CA PHE A 127 7.29 5.08 62.93
C PHE A 127 8.65 4.93 63.63
N VAL A 128 9.70 4.70 62.85
CA VAL A 128 11.08 4.58 63.35
C VAL A 128 11.50 5.87 64.04
N GLN A 129 11.30 7.04 63.40
CA GLN A 129 11.62 8.35 63.98
C GLN A 129 10.90 8.61 65.31
N ARG A 130 9.60 8.28 65.40
CA ARG A 130 8.84 8.39 66.65
C ARG A 130 9.41 7.50 67.75
N ARG A 131 9.75 6.26 67.42
CA ARG A 131 10.33 5.32 68.38
C ARG A 131 11.68 5.80 68.91
N TYR A 132 12.57 6.30 68.03
CA TYR A 132 13.85 6.87 68.44
C TYR A 132 13.72 8.09 69.34
N ARG A 133 12.69 8.93 69.13
CA ARG A 133 12.45 10.14 69.93
C ARG A 133 11.83 9.87 71.31
N SER A 134 11.30 8.66 71.53
CA SER A 134 10.71 8.23 72.80
C SER A 134 11.68 7.50 73.73
N ILE A 135 12.94 7.32 73.32
CA ILE A 135 14.06 6.79 74.11
C ILE A 135 14.91 7.97 74.56
#